data_AF-A0A9E3JPN4-F1
#
_entry.id   AF-A0A9E3JPN4-F1
#
_cell.length_a   1.000
_cell.length_b   1.000
_cell.length_c   1.000
_cell.angle_alpha   90.00
_cell.angle_beta   90.00
_cell.angle_gamma   90.00
#
_symmetry.space_group_name_H-M   'P 1'
#
loop_
_entity.id
_entity.type
_entity.pdbx_description
1 polymer ?
#
loop_
_entity_poly.entity_id
_entity_poly.type
_entity_poly.pdbx_seq_one_letter_code
_entity_poly.pdbx_strand_id
1 'polypeptide(L)'
;MRAAWLGALVLAAVFPSAQATPANDAAPPASVDPQRLHRVEALVEVSQFPKIYDATMLGIADPASADPGARLVAETMRLVVWSRSRDGWLPLMARTLPDDALDRAEAFYAGEAGRALAACIRTAEGLASIRACASIPEVGGADVADYVSGEFLRPRASDDTISAVFNGAFCGALAQDRPLLERIAALCERDATAKACAAFTRHEGRLALDPDRCVHTF
;
A
#
# COMPACT_ATOMS: atom_id res chain seq x y z
N MET A 1 51.01 -51.85 -29.35
CA MET A 1 49.79 -52.67 -29.54
C MET A 1 48.86 -52.41 -28.36
N ARG A 2 47.63 -51.95 -28.66
CA ARG A 2 46.35 -52.19 -27.96
C ARG A 2 46.25 -51.99 -26.43
N ALA A 3 45.38 -51.05 -26.05
CA ALA A 3 44.13 -51.26 -25.29
C ALA A 3 43.95 -50.26 -24.13
N ALA A 4 42.87 -49.50 -24.22
CA ALA A 4 42.23 -48.78 -23.11
C ALA A 4 41.76 -49.76 -22.03
N TRP A 5 41.67 -49.34 -20.76
CA TRP A 5 40.54 -49.62 -19.84
C TRP A 5 40.56 -48.67 -18.63
N LEU A 6 39.37 -48.15 -18.35
CA LEU A 6 38.81 -47.47 -17.17
C LEU A 6 39.55 -47.52 -15.82
N GLY A 7 39.53 -46.39 -15.12
CA GLY A 7 39.70 -46.28 -13.67
C GLY A 7 38.88 -45.12 -13.12
N ALA A 8 37.81 -45.44 -12.39
CA ALA A 8 36.97 -44.50 -11.67
C ALA A 8 37.75 -43.83 -10.53
N LEU A 9 37.59 -42.52 -10.37
CA LEU A 9 38.03 -41.80 -9.16
C LEU A 9 36.82 -41.09 -8.55
N VAL A 10 36.31 -41.75 -7.51
CA VAL A 10 35.48 -41.17 -6.47
C VAL A 10 36.31 -40.10 -5.78
N LEU A 11 35.90 -38.84 -5.91
CA LEU A 11 36.36 -37.75 -5.04
C LEU A 11 35.15 -37.20 -4.31
N ALA A 12 34.87 -37.82 -3.18
CA ALA A 12 34.13 -37.20 -2.08
C ALA A 12 34.99 -36.06 -1.53
N ALA A 13 34.76 -34.85 -2.02
CA ALA A 13 35.20 -33.63 -1.35
C ALA A 13 33.97 -33.01 -0.69
N VAL A 14 33.81 -33.33 0.59
CA VAL A 14 32.94 -32.65 1.54
C VAL A 14 33.42 -31.21 1.63
N PHE A 15 32.78 -30.31 0.89
CA PHE A 15 32.88 -28.87 1.11
C PHE A 15 31.63 -28.43 1.87
N PRO A 16 31.79 -27.70 2.99
CA PRO A 16 30.67 -27.23 3.77
C PRO A 16 29.88 -26.24 2.94
N SER A 17 28.56 -26.45 2.90
CA SER A 17 27.60 -25.46 2.45
C SER A 17 27.85 -24.17 3.23
N ALA A 18 28.49 -23.20 2.60
CA ALA A 18 28.27 -21.80 2.95
C ALA A 18 26.81 -21.51 2.60
N GLN A 19 25.90 -21.89 3.50
CA GLN A 19 24.58 -21.30 3.54
C GLN A 19 24.83 -19.82 3.76
N ALA A 20 24.61 -19.03 2.72
CA ALA A 20 24.34 -17.62 2.88
C ALA A 20 23.11 -17.56 3.80
N THR A 21 23.34 -17.32 5.09
CA THR A 21 22.32 -16.84 5.99
C THR A 21 21.71 -15.62 5.29
N PRO A 22 20.41 -15.58 4.99
CA PRO A 22 19.81 -14.32 4.60
C PRO A 22 20.08 -13.38 5.77
N ALA A 23 20.81 -12.29 5.50
CA ALA A 23 21.02 -11.23 6.46
C ALA A 23 19.65 -10.60 6.74
N ASN A 24 18.91 -11.22 7.66
CA ASN A 24 17.76 -10.65 8.33
C ASN A 24 18.21 -9.83 9.55
N ASP A 25 19.45 -9.35 9.54
CA ASP A 25 19.96 -8.30 10.43
C ASP A 25 19.58 -6.91 9.88
N ALA A 26 18.36 -6.79 9.34
CA ALA A 26 17.72 -5.48 9.32
C ALA A 26 17.43 -5.18 10.80
N ALA A 27 18.25 -4.33 11.41
CA ALA A 27 17.94 -3.75 12.72
C ALA A 27 16.43 -3.42 12.75
N PRO A 28 15.72 -3.71 13.85
CA PRO A 28 14.30 -3.40 13.94
C PRO A 28 14.11 -1.96 13.47
N PRO A 29 13.13 -1.69 12.58
CA PRO A 29 12.97 -0.36 12.00
C PRO A 29 13.00 0.64 13.13
N ALA A 30 13.90 1.63 13.04
CA ALA A 30 14.13 2.59 14.11
C ALA A 30 12.78 3.07 14.66
N SER A 31 12.62 2.97 15.98
CA SER A 31 11.39 3.39 16.65
C SER A 31 11.02 4.79 16.18
N VAL A 32 9.80 4.95 15.68
CA VAL A 32 9.34 6.24 15.16
C VAL A 32 9.26 7.22 16.32
N ASP A 33 9.83 8.41 16.13
CA ASP A 33 9.66 9.50 17.09
C ASP A 33 8.16 9.80 17.29
N PRO A 34 7.61 9.68 18.52
CA PRO A 34 6.20 9.91 18.80
C PRO A 34 5.72 11.32 18.43
N GLN A 35 6.59 12.34 18.57
CA GLN A 35 6.21 13.72 18.22
C GLN A 35 6.05 13.86 16.71
N ARG A 36 7.01 13.31 15.96
CA ARG A 36 6.93 13.27 14.49
C ARG A 36 5.72 12.48 14.00
N LEU A 37 5.44 11.33 14.60
CA LEU A 37 4.25 10.54 14.27
C LEU A 37 2.97 11.36 14.47
N HIS A 38 2.87 12.05 15.60
CA HIS A 38 1.72 12.92 15.89
C HIS A 38 1.56 14.06 14.88
N ARG A 39 2.66 14.68 14.42
CA ARG A 39 2.61 15.71 13.37
C ARG A 39 2.03 15.17 12.06
N VAL A 40 2.49 13.99 11.63
CA VAL A 40 1.96 13.33 10.43
C VAL A 40 0.49 12.98 10.60
N GLU A 41 0.07 12.49 11.76
CA GLU A 41 -1.33 12.20 12.06
C GLU A 41 -2.22 13.44 11.96
N ALA A 42 -1.78 14.56 12.53
CA ALA A 42 -2.50 15.82 12.45
C ALA A 42 -2.60 16.34 11.00
N LEU A 43 -1.51 16.22 10.23
CA LEU A 43 -1.51 16.55 8.80
C LEU A 43 -2.46 15.68 7.98
N VAL A 44 -2.47 14.36 8.21
CA VAL A 44 -3.40 13.43 7.58
C VAL A 44 -4.85 13.84 7.84
N GLU A 45 -5.16 14.21 9.09
CA GLU A 45 -6.52 14.59 9.48
C GLU A 45 -6.94 15.93 8.84
N VAL A 46 -6.12 16.98 9.00
CA VAL A 46 -6.48 18.32 8.52
C VAL A 46 -6.60 18.37 7.00
N SER A 47 -5.73 17.65 6.29
CA SER A 47 -5.69 17.61 4.83
C SER A 47 -6.81 16.82 4.18
N GLN A 48 -7.57 16.06 4.97
CA GLN A 48 -8.51 15.05 4.45
C GLN A 48 -7.81 13.98 3.59
N PHE A 49 -6.53 13.70 3.87
CA PHE A 49 -5.76 12.67 3.17
C PHE A 49 -6.48 11.32 3.03
N PRO A 50 -7.17 10.78 4.06
CA PRO A 50 -7.89 9.51 3.91
C PRO A 50 -8.90 9.55 2.77
N LYS A 51 -9.60 10.68 2.61
CA LYS A 51 -10.60 10.86 1.56
C LYS A 51 -9.97 10.98 0.17
N ILE A 52 -8.85 11.69 0.06
CA ILE A 52 -8.08 11.81 -1.19
C ILE A 52 -7.53 10.44 -1.60
N TYR A 53 -6.96 9.72 -0.65
CA TYR A 53 -6.42 8.37 -0.83
C TYR A 53 -7.51 7.41 -1.30
N ASP A 54 -8.63 7.34 -0.58
CA ASP A 54 -9.75 6.47 -0.92
C ASP A 54 -10.33 6.80 -2.30
N ALA A 55 -10.50 8.09 -2.63
CA ALA A 55 -10.97 8.51 -3.95
C ALA A 55 -9.98 8.18 -5.07
N THR A 56 -8.68 8.20 -4.80
CA THR A 56 -7.63 7.85 -5.75
C THR A 56 -7.60 6.35 -6.00
N MET A 57 -7.62 5.54 -4.94
CA MET A 57 -7.69 4.08 -5.02
C MET A 57 -8.96 3.63 -5.75
N LEU A 58 -10.10 4.29 -5.49
CA LEU A 58 -11.35 4.06 -6.22
C LEU A 58 -11.32 4.56 -7.67
N GLY A 59 -10.55 5.60 -7.98
CA GLY A 59 -10.37 6.07 -9.36
C GLY A 59 -9.55 5.09 -10.21
N ILE A 60 -8.63 4.34 -9.59
CA ILE A 60 -7.85 3.29 -10.24
C ILE A 60 -8.72 2.05 -10.51
N ALA A 61 -9.66 1.76 -9.61
CA ALA A 61 -10.50 0.58 -9.70
C ALA A 61 -11.86 0.95 -10.34
N ASP A 62 -12.03 0.69 -11.64
CA ASP A 62 -13.26 1.07 -12.38
C ASP A 62 -14.52 0.39 -11.80
N PRO A 63 -15.41 1.14 -11.10
CA PRO A 63 -16.63 0.57 -10.55
C PRO A 63 -17.70 0.31 -11.61
N ALA A 64 -17.56 0.88 -12.81
CA ALA A 64 -18.40 0.63 -13.97
C ALA A 64 -17.93 -0.58 -14.80
N SER A 65 -16.84 -1.23 -14.36
CA SER A 65 -16.39 -2.46 -14.97
C SER A 65 -17.49 -3.53 -14.90
N ALA A 66 -17.83 -4.09 -16.06
CA ALA A 66 -18.71 -5.24 -16.14
C ALA A 66 -18.05 -6.51 -15.56
N ASP A 67 -16.76 -6.44 -15.22
CA ASP A 67 -16.00 -7.49 -14.56
C ASP A 67 -16.30 -7.51 -13.04
N PRO A 68 -17.01 -8.54 -12.54
CA PRO A 68 -17.27 -8.71 -11.11
C PRO A 68 -15.97 -8.83 -10.28
N GLY A 69 -14.87 -9.29 -10.88
CA GLY A 69 -13.54 -9.39 -10.27
C GLY A 69 -12.89 -8.02 -10.05
N ALA A 70 -12.87 -7.15 -11.07
CA ALA A 70 -12.43 -5.76 -10.93
C ALA A 70 -13.26 -5.01 -9.87
N ARG A 71 -14.58 -5.22 -9.85
CA ARG A 71 -15.47 -4.63 -8.83
C ARG A 71 -15.17 -5.16 -7.42
N LEU A 72 -14.85 -6.45 -7.29
CA LEU A 72 -14.44 -7.02 -6.01
C LEU A 72 -13.10 -6.48 -5.54
N VAL A 73 -12.13 -6.31 -6.42
CA VAL A 73 -10.84 -5.67 -6.09
C VAL A 73 -11.07 -4.22 -5.67
N ALA A 74 -11.90 -3.49 -6.41
CA ALA A 74 -12.32 -2.13 -6.05
C ALA A 74 -12.98 -2.10 -4.68
N GLU A 75 -13.96 -2.98 -4.41
CA GLU A 75 -14.64 -3.09 -3.12
C GLU A 75 -13.69 -3.53 -2.00
N THR A 76 -12.75 -4.43 -2.26
CA THR A 76 -11.78 -4.91 -1.26
C THR A 76 -10.77 -3.82 -0.93
N MET A 77 -10.24 -3.11 -1.93
CA MET A 77 -9.43 -1.92 -1.73
C MET A 77 -10.22 -0.81 -1.02
N ARG A 78 -11.53 -0.68 -1.30
CA ARG A 78 -12.45 0.25 -0.64
C ARG A 78 -12.80 -0.16 0.81
N LEU A 79 -12.67 -1.43 1.16
CA LEU A 79 -12.94 -1.94 2.51
C LEU A 79 -11.64 -2.03 3.33
N VAL A 80 -10.48 -2.14 2.67
CA VAL A 80 -9.13 -1.98 3.21
C VAL A 80 -8.60 -0.58 2.88
N VAL A 81 -9.46 0.41 3.07
CA VAL A 81 -9.16 1.84 2.92
C VAL A 81 -8.16 2.31 3.96
N TRP A 82 -7.78 3.59 3.88
CA TRP A 82 -6.85 4.24 4.82
C TRP A 82 -7.04 3.77 6.28
N SER A 83 -8.28 3.64 6.77
CA SER A 83 -8.57 3.24 8.15
C SER A 83 -7.95 1.90 8.60
N ARG A 84 -7.66 0.98 7.66
CA ARG A 84 -7.09 -0.34 7.95
C ARG A 84 -5.62 -0.49 7.56
N SER A 85 -5.11 0.39 6.69
CA SER A 85 -3.70 0.43 6.29
C SER A 85 -2.90 1.55 7.00
N ARG A 86 -3.59 2.46 7.70
CA ARG A 86 -3.05 3.59 8.47
C ARG A 86 -1.87 3.19 9.34
N ASP A 87 -1.97 2.09 10.06
CA ASP A 87 -0.95 1.68 11.04
C ASP A 87 0.36 1.25 10.37
N GLY A 88 0.34 0.85 9.10
CA GLY A 88 1.54 0.64 8.29
C GLY A 88 2.05 1.93 7.64
N TRP A 89 1.14 2.77 7.15
CA TRP A 89 1.47 4.00 6.42
C TRP A 89 2.03 5.10 7.31
N LEU A 90 1.41 5.38 8.46
CA LEU A 90 1.82 6.48 9.33
C LEU A 90 3.27 6.35 9.81
N PRO A 91 3.73 5.18 10.29
CA PRO A 91 5.13 5.02 10.64
C PRO A 91 6.07 5.19 9.45
N LEU A 92 5.67 4.74 8.24
CA LEU A 92 6.49 4.90 7.04
C LEU A 92 6.59 6.37 6.62
N MET A 93 5.46 7.10 6.58
CA MET A 93 5.41 8.54 6.34
C MET A 93 6.28 9.28 7.36
N ALA A 94 6.10 8.99 8.66
CA ALA A 94 6.88 9.61 9.72
C ALA A 94 8.38 9.33 9.55
N ARG A 95 8.82 8.14 9.14
CA ARG A 95 10.27 7.88 8.96
C ARG A 95 10.88 8.54 7.73
N THR A 96 10.08 8.81 6.70
CA THR A 96 10.63 9.09 5.36
C THR A 96 10.27 10.46 4.81
N LEU A 97 9.21 11.11 5.30
CA LEU A 97 8.90 12.47 4.88
C LEU A 97 10.00 13.42 5.35
N PRO A 98 10.55 14.27 4.47
CA PRO A 98 11.51 15.31 4.85
C PRO A 98 10.87 16.36 5.76
N ASP A 99 11.65 16.94 6.67
CA ASP A 99 11.16 17.99 7.58
C ASP A 99 10.65 19.22 6.83
N ASP A 100 11.36 19.64 5.79
CA ASP A 100 10.96 20.77 4.97
C ASP A 100 9.62 20.52 4.24
N ALA A 101 9.33 19.27 3.88
CA ALA A 101 8.05 18.91 3.29
C ALA A 101 6.91 18.95 4.33
N LEU A 102 7.15 18.45 5.55
CA LEU A 102 6.19 18.54 6.65
C LEU A 102 5.91 19.99 7.04
N ASP A 103 6.96 20.80 7.22
CA ASP A 103 6.85 22.21 7.60
C ASP A 103 6.08 23.01 6.54
N ARG A 104 6.34 22.76 5.25
CA ARG A 104 5.58 23.39 4.14
C ARG A 104 4.11 23.00 4.17
N ALA A 105 3.80 21.72 4.37
CA ALA A 105 2.42 21.25 4.42
C ALA A 105 1.67 21.83 5.63
N GLU A 106 2.30 21.86 6.80
CA GLU A 106 1.73 22.47 8.01
C GLU A 106 1.46 23.97 7.80
N ALA A 107 2.42 24.70 7.25
CA ALA A 107 2.26 26.12 6.94
C ALA A 107 1.13 26.35 5.93
N PHE A 108 1.01 25.51 4.90
CA PHE A 108 -0.06 25.59 3.92
C PHE A 108 -1.44 25.38 4.56
N TYR A 109 -1.63 24.30 5.32
CA TYR A 109 -2.91 24.00 5.98
C TYR A 109 -3.23 24.94 7.17
N ALA A 110 -2.23 25.65 7.71
CA ALA A 110 -2.42 26.78 8.62
C ALA A 110 -2.80 28.09 7.89
N GLY A 111 -2.67 28.15 6.56
CA GLY A 111 -3.06 29.28 5.73
C GLY A 111 -4.54 29.30 5.33
N GLU A 112 -4.99 30.41 4.74
CA GLU A 112 -6.35 30.54 4.21
C GLU A 112 -6.63 29.56 3.07
N ALA A 113 -5.74 29.50 2.08
CA ALA A 113 -5.88 28.59 0.94
C ALA A 113 -5.95 27.12 1.37
N GLY A 114 -5.08 26.67 2.29
CA GLY A 114 -5.09 25.30 2.77
C GLY A 114 -6.35 24.94 3.56
N ARG A 115 -6.86 25.86 4.40
CA ARG A 115 -8.15 25.67 5.07
C ARG A 115 -9.32 25.61 4.09
N ALA A 116 -9.34 26.48 3.09
CA ALA A 116 -10.37 26.49 2.06
C ALA A 116 -10.34 25.20 1.22
N LEU A 117 -9.16 24.74 0.84
CA LEU A 117 -8.97 23.48 0.14
C LEU A 117 -9.48 22.29 0.98
N ALA A 118 -9.05 22.19 2.24
CA ALA A 118 -9.49 21.13 3.14
C ALA A 118 -11.02 21.13 3.35
N ALA A 119 -11.63 22.31 3.47
CA ALA A 119 -13.08 22.46 3.60
C ALA A 119 -13.82 21.99 2.33
N CYS A 120 -13.31 22.34 1.14
CA CYS A 120 -13.86 21.87 -0.14
C CYS A 120 -13.73 20.35 -0.28
N ILE A 121 -12.55 19.78 -0.01
CA ILE A 121 -12.32 18.33 -0.11
C ILE A 121 -13.24 17.56 0.85
N ARG A 122 -13.48 18.10 2.05
CA ARG A 122 -14.41 17.50 3.02
C ARG A 122 -15.81 17.31 2.46
N THR A 123 -16.31 18.23 1.63
CA THR A 123 -17.66 18.14 1.03
C THR A 123 -17.67 17.50 -0.36
N ALA A 124 -16.53 17.44 -1.05
CA ALA A 124 -16.42 16.87 -2.39
C ALA A 124 -16.77 15.38 -2.46
N GLU A 125 -17.49 14.95 -3.49
CA GLU A 125 -17.81 13.53 -3.71
C GLU A 125 -17.06 13.01 -4.94
N GLY A 126 -16.18 12.04 -4.72
CA GLY A 126 -15.36 11.42 -5.77
C GLY A 126 -14.17 12.26 -6.21
N LEU A 127 -13.28 11.61 -6.97
CA LEU A 127 -11.98 12.17 -7.35
C LEU A 127 -12.09 13.42 -8.24
N ALA A 128 -13.08 13.46 -9.13
CA ALA A 128 -13.30 14.62 -10.00
C ALA A 128 -13.65 15.89 -9.19
N SER A 129 -14.54 15.76 -8.21
CA SER A 129 -14.93 16.86 -7.33
C SER A 129 -13.76 17.30 -6.43
N ILE A 130 -12.95 16.36 -5.94
CA ILE A 130 -11.74 16.67 -5.16
C ILE A 130 -10.75 17.47 -6.02
N ARG A 131 -10.50 17.07 -7.26
CA ARG A 131 -9.62 17.80 -8.18
C ARG A 131 -10.16 19.19 -8.51
N ALA A 132 -11.48 19.36 -8.60
CA ALA A 132 -12.10 20.66 -8.83
C ALA A 132 -11.85 21.65 -7.67
N CYS A 133 -11.56 21.18 -6.45
CA CYS A 133 -11.21 22.04 -5.33
C CYS A 133 -9.93 22.86 -5.56
N ALA A 134 -9.05 22.45 -6.49
CA ALA A 134 -7.88 23.24 -6.87
C ALA A 134 -8.23 24.55 -7.57
N SER A 135 -9.47 24.71 -8.04
CA SER A 135 -9.92 25.85 -8.84
C SER A 135 -10.88 26.79 -8.09
N ILE A 136 -11.09 26.59 -6.78
CA ILE A 136 -11.92 27.52 -6.00
C ILE A 136 -11.21 28.88 -5.84
N PRO A 137 -11.96 29.99 -5.77
CA PRO A 137 -11.37 31.33 -5.71
C PRO A 137 -10.34 31.52 -4.59
N GLU A 138 -10.59 30.93 -3.42
CA GLU A 138 -9.76 31.01 -2.21
C GLU A 138 -8.42 30.27 -2.33
N VAL A 139 -8.30 29.40 -3.34
CA VAL A 139 -7.08 28.63 -3.67
C VAL A 139 -6.39 29.19 -4.93
N GLY A 140 -7.01 30.16 -5.60
CA GLY A 140 -6.49 30.76 -6.83
C GLY A 140 -5.07 31.31 -6.66
N GLY A 141 -4.14 30.79 -7.46
CA GLY A 141 -2.73 31.22 -7.48
C GLY A 141 -1.80 30.48 -6.51
N ALA A 142 -2.31 29.56 -5.68
CA ALA A 142 -1.48 28.65 -4.90
C ALA A 142 -1.12 27.39 -5.71
N ASP A 143 0.12 26.90 -5.56
CA ASP A 143 0.50 25.59 -6.07
C ASP A 143 -0.07 24.50 -5.16
N VAL A 144 -1.14 23.84 -5.63
CA VAL A 144 -1.89 22.86 -4.83
C VAL A 144 -1.93 21.46 -5.43
N ALA A 145 -1.19 21.20 -6.51
CA ALA A 145 -1.22 19.93 -7.22
C ALA A 145 -0.91 18.75 -6.29
N ASP A 146 0.10 18.90 -5.45
CA ASP A 146 0.51 17.86 -4.49
C ASP A 146 -0.52 17.65 -3.38
N TYR A 147 -1.23 18.70 -2.95
CA TYR A 147 -2.25 18.62 -1.88
C TYR A 147 -3.55 17.96 -2.35
N VAL A 148 -3.98 18.21 -3.60
CA VAL A 148 -5.21 17.57 -4.15
C VAL A 148 -4.99 16.14 -4.62
N SER A 149 -3.74 15.75 -4.89
CA SER A 149 -3.36 14.37 -5.21
C SER A 149 -2.96 13.56 -3.98
N GLY A 150 -2.65 14.22 -2.86
CA GLY A 150 -2.11 13.58 -1.66
C GLY A 150 -0.60 13.29 -1.74
N GLU A 151 0.06 13.64 -2.85
CA GLU A 151 1.48 13.36 -3.09
C GLU A 151 2.39 14.00 -2.03
N PHE A 152 1.94 15.09 -1.39
CA PHE A 152 2.67 15.74 -0.29
C PHE A 152 2.92 14.82 0.93
N LEU A 153 2.09 13.79 1.14
CA LEU A 153 2.26 12.78 2.19
C LEU A 153 2.82 11.45 1.65
N ARG A 154 3.21 11.39 0.37
CA ARG A 154 3.86 10.19 -0.17
C ARG A 154 5.20 9.95 0.54
N PRO A 155 5.41 8.76 1.13
CA PRO A 155 6.70 8.38 1.69
C PRO A 155 7.86 8.57 0.70
N ARG A 156 8.99 9.14 1.17
CA ARG A 156 10.23 9.17 0.37
C ARG A 156 11.03 7.89 0.61
N ALA A 157 10.48 6.78 0.13
CA ALA A 157 11.12 5.48 0.11
C ALA A 157 11.18 4.93 -1.32
N SER A 158 11.94 3.86 -1.54
CA SER A 158 11.88 3.15 -2.83
C SER A 158 10.46 2.63 -3.09
N ASP A 159 10.06 2.55 -4.36
CA ASP A 159 8.75 2.02 -4.72
C ASP A 159 8.57 0.59 -4.17
N ASP A 160 9.62 -0.24 -4.17
CA ASP A 160 9.61 -1.57 -3.55
C ASP A 160 9.27 -1.53 -2.05
N THR A 161 9.82 -0.55 -1.31
CA THR A 161 9.52 -0.37 0.12
C THR A 161 8.08 0.10 0.33
N ILE A 162 7.62 1.04 -0.49
CA ILE A 162 6.24 1.55 -0.43
C ILE A 162 5.27 0.42 -0.71
N SER A 163 5.49 -0.34 -1.78
CA SER A 163 4.69 -1.51 -2.15
C SER A 163 4.71 -2.57 -1.05
N ALA A 164 5.87 -2.92 -0.50
CA ALA A 164 5.95 -3.92 0.57
C ALA A 164 5.17 -3.51 1.84
N VAL A 165 5.25 -2.24 2.24
CA VAL A 165 4.50 -1.73 3.41
C VAL A 165 3.01 -1.65 3.11
N PHE A 166 2.62 -1.14 1.94
CA PHE A 166 1.22 -1.07 1.52
C PHE A 166 0.60 -2.48 1.48
N ASN A 167 1.25 -3.40 0.78
CA ASN A 167 0.78 -4.77 0.60
C ASN A 167 0.77 -5.53 1.92
N GLY A 168 1.80 -5.38 2.76
CA GLY A 168 1.83 -5.97 4.09
C GLY A 168 0.69 -5.47 4.98
N ALA A 169 0.45 -4.16 5.01
CA ALA A 169 -0.65 -3.58 5.78
C ALA A 169 -2.03 -4.01 5.22
N PHE A 170 -2.17 -4.04 3.90
CA PHE A 170 -3.38 -4.48 3.21
C PHE A 170 -3.70 -5.96 3.52
N CYS A 171 -2.72 -6.85 3.37
CA CYS A 171 -2.88 -8.28 3.62
C CYS A 171 -3.11 -8.59 5.10
N GLY A 172 -2.44 -7.84 6.01
CA GLY A 172 -2.69 -7.94 7.44
C GLY A 172 -4.11 -7.53 7.83
N ALA A 173 -4.62 -6.44 7.25
CA ALA A 173 -6.00 -6.02 7.44
C ALA A 173 -7.01 -7.02 6.85
N LEU A 174 -6.72 -7.57 5.67
CA LEU A 174 -7.57 -8.57 5.03
C LEU A 174 -7.63 -9.86 5.85
N ALA A 175 -6.50 -10.31 6.41
CA ALA A 175 -6.43 -11.49 7.28
C ALA A 175 -7.32 -11.39 8.53
N GLN A 176 -7.60 -10.17 9.01
CA GLN A 176 -8.43 -9.92 10.19
C GLN A 176 -9.93 -9.82 9.86
N ASP A 177 -10.31 -9.66 8.59
CA ASP A 177 -11.71 -9.50 8.14
C ASP A 177 -12.26 -10.79 7.52
N ARG A 178 -12.65 -11.73 8.38
CA ARG A 178 -13.14 -13.06 7.97
C ARG A 178 -14.35 -13.01 7.02
N PRO A 179 -15.41 -12.19 7.23
CA PRO A 179 -16.50 -12.09 6.28
C PRO A 179 -16.06 -11.63 4.88
N LEU A 180 -15.11 -10.69 4.80
CA LEU A 180 -14.57 -10.23 3.53
C LEU A 180 -13.75 -11.32 2.83
N LEU A 181 -12.92 -12.04 3.58
CA LEU A 181 -12.17 -13.19 3.08
C LEU A 181 -13.09 -14.27 2.50
N GLU A 182 -14.16 -14.63 3.21
CA GLU A 182 -15.12 -15.64 2.75
C GLU A 182 -15.84 -15.20 1.46
N ARG A 183 -16.18 -13.92 1.33
CA ARG A 183 -16.74 -13.36 0.08
C ARG A 183 -15.76 -13.44 -1.08
N ILE A 184 -14.50 -13.09 -0.87
CA ILE A 184 -13.48 -13.12 -1.93
C ILE A 184 -13.15 -14.55 -2.32
N ALA A 185 -13.00 -15.45 -1.35
CA ALA A 185 -12.81 -16.88 -1.56
C ALA A 185 -13.94 -17.47 -2.42
N ALA A 186 -15.20 -17.20 -2.08
CA ALA A 186 -16.34 -17.70 -2.86
C ALA A 186 -16.36 -17.19 -4.31
N LEU A 187 -15.82 -15.99 -4.57
CA LEU A 187 -15.68 -15.45 -5.92
C LEU A 187 -14.55 -16.14 -6.68
N CYS A 188 -13.41 -16.37 -6.03
CA CYS A 188 -12.28 -17.10 -6.60
C CYS A 188 -12.56 -18.58 -6.88
N GLU A 189 -13.51 -19.20 -6.18
CA GLU A 189 -14.00 -20.55 -6.52
C GLU A 189 -14.79 -20.58 -7.83
N ARG A 190 -15.44 -19.47 -8.21
CA ARG A 190 -16.24 -19.37 -9.44
C ARG A 190 -15.44 -18.87 -10.62
N ASP A 191 -14.49 -17.97 -10.38
CA ASP A 191 -13.63 -17.37 -11.38
C ASP A 191 -12.19 -17.31 -10.87
N ALA A 192 -11.44 -18.38 -11.14
CA ALA A 192 -10.06 -18.52 -10.72
C ALA A 192 -9.07 -17.67 -11.56
N THR A 193 -9.54 -16.97 -12.60
CA THR A 193 -8.67 -16.22 -13.52
C THR A 193 -8.42 -14.78 -13.08
N ALA A 194 -9.21 -14.27 -12.14
CA ALA A 194 -9.02 -12.93 -11.59
C ALA A 194 -7.67 -12.82 -10.85
N LYS A 195 -6.93 -11.73 -11.10
CA LYS A 195 -5.60 -11.48 -10.50
C LYS A 195 -5.60 -11.63 -8.98
N ALA A 196 -6.64 -11.13 -8.31
CA ALA A 196 -6.82 -11.21 -6.86
C ALA A 196 -6.82 -12.64 -6.30
N CYS A 197 -7.22 -13.63 -7.10
CA CYS A 197 -7.27 -15.02 -6.67
C CYS A 197 -5.89 -15.67 -6.53
N ALA A 198 -4.84 -15.08 -7.11
CA ALA A 198 -3.47 -15.51 -6.89
C ALA A 198 -3.02 -15.35 -5.42
N ALA A 199 -3.66 -14.45 -4.66
CA ALA A 199 -3.43 -14.25 -3.23
C ALA A 199 -3.98 -15.37 -2.34
N PHE A 200 -4.76 -16.31 -2.89
CA PHE A 200 -5.42 -17.36 -2.12
C PHE A 200 -4.82 -18.73 -2.46
N THR A 201 -4.74 -19.60 -1.46
CA THR A 201 -4.37 -21.01 -1.62
C THR A 201 -5.47 -21.92 -1.10
N ARG A 202 -5.55 -23.13 -1.67
CA ARG A 202 -6.49 -24.13 -1.18
C ARG A 202 -5.83 -24.89 -0.02
N HIS A 203 -6.42 -24.81 1.16
CA HIS A 203 -6.03 -25.56 2.34
C HIS A 203 -7.23 -26.36 2.85
N GLU A 204 -7.07 -27.67 2.99
CA GLU A 204 -8.13 -28.59 3.47
C GLU A 204 -9.47 -28.47 2.72
N GLY A 205 -9.40 -28.18 1.41
CA GLY A 205 -10.59 -28.02 0.57
C GLY A 205 -11.27 -26.64 0.65
N ARG A 206 -10.71 -25.68 1.40
CA ARG A 206 -11.18 -24.29 1.47
C ARG A 206 -10.13 -23.34 0.90
N LEU A 207 -10.55 -22.25 0.26
CA LEU A 207 -9.64 -21.16 -0.07
C LEU A 207 -9.34 -20.34 1.19
N ALA A 208 -8.06 -20.15 1.48
CA ALA A 208 -7.54 -19.31 2.54
C ALA A 208 -6.59 -18.28 1.93
N LEU A 209 -6.49 -17.10 2.56
CA LEU A 209 -5.49 -16.10 2.16
C LEU A 209 -4.09 -16.66 2.44
N ASP A 210 -3.22 -16.62 1.45
CA ASP A 210 -1.80 -16.88 1.60
C ASP A 210 -1.11 -15.53 1.79
N PRO A 211 -0.58 -15.20 2.99
CA PRO A 211 -0.01 -13.88 3.26
C PRO A 211 1.13 -13.51 2.32
N ASP A 212 2.00 -14.46 1.99
CA ASP A 212 3.16 -14.22 1.13
C ASP A 212 2.70 -13.94 -0.30
N ARG A 213 1.76 -14.75 -0.82
CA ARG A 213 1.18 -14.51 -2.15
C ARG A 213 0.37 -13.23 -2.21
N CYS A 214 -0.35 -12.91 -1.15
CA CYS A 214 -1.12 -11.67 -1.04
C CYS A 214 -0.21 -10.46 -1.23
N VAL A 215 0.94 -10.45 -0.54
CA VAL A 215 1.90 -9.34 -0.62
C VAL A 215 2.50 -9.17 -2.02
N HIS A 216 2.63 -10.25 -2.78
CA HIS A 216 3.13 -10.21 -4.17
C HIS A 216 2.04 -10.01 -5.23
N THR A 217 0.76 -10.08 -4.87
CA THR A 217 -0.37 -10.04 -5.82
C THR A 217 -0.96 -8.64 -5.97
N PHE A 218 -1.20 -7.96 -4.84
CA PHE A 218 -1.76 -6.60 -4.78
C PHE A 218 -0.67 -5.54 -4.91
#